data_AF-Q7PX52-F1
#
_entry.id   AF-Q7PX52-F1
#
_cell.length_a   1.000
_cell.length_b   1.000
_cell.length_c   1.000
_cell.angle_alpha   90.00
_cell.angle_beta   90.00
_cell.angle_gamma   90.00
#
_symmetry.space_group_name_H-M   'P 1'
#
loop_
_entity.id
_entity.type
_entity.pdbx_description
1 polymer ?
#
loop_
_entity_poly.entity_id
_entity_poly.type
_entity_poly.pdbx_seq_one_letter_code
_entity_poly.pdbx_strand_id
1 'polypeptide(L)'
;MKQFNGSISPSSSSSSLPFASLGSGKTSSKQSSGSTIIDTGMYLRDWRKALRSPPSYRIGNRTIRLQVHFTWVLATLCAFLLLVLYISSSPSSLLSDGPPTNSFLRTSAIVYNHTYPLTSPIVSSGIYSFRVGIIADLDTNSALKKNQWGSYYLKGYLSFIPSKRSITVSWDEGEAKALQSGFALKGRGMELSELVVFNGKLLTFDDRTGLVYEIEGEKVIPWVLLMDGDGRTSKGFKSEWATVKDQVLYVGSMGKEWTTSAGDFETHDPMYVKAVTVHGEVYHLNWINHYKAIRKAIGIEWPGYMIHESGAWSEVHRRWFFLPRRCSRERYNETRDEHMGCNFLISSDETFQNIRAIELKRNDVPATHGYSSFKFLPTSNDEIIVALSTEELNGKTSSFISAFTVEGEQLMVETRINTEYKYEGLEFI
;
A
#
# COMPACT_ATOMS: atom_id res chain seq x y z
N MET A 1 54.86 47.38 -1.39
CA MET A 1 54.80 48.83 -1.12
C MET A 1 53.33 49.18 -0.87
N LYS A 2 52.99 49.57 0.39
CA LYS A 2 51.69 50.06 0.95
C LYS A 2 50.49 49.09 0.81
N GLN A 3 49.93 48.41 1.83
CA GLN A 3 49.51 48.71 3.22
C GLN A 3 48.56 49.91 3.40
N PHE A 4 47.33 49.64 3.89
CA PHE A 4 46.58 50.22 5.04
C PHE A 4 45.10 49.74 4.94
N ASN A 5 44.53 48.88 5.81
CA ASN A 5 44.06 48.98 7.21
C ASN A 5 42.62 49.51 7.41
N GLY A 6 41.82 48.81 8.24
CA GLY A 6 40.61 49.30 8.94
C GLY A 6 39.39 48.35 8.94
N SER A 7 39.28 47.40 9.89
CA SER A 7 38.41 47.40 11.11
C SER A 7 36.90 47.19 10.85
N ILE A 8 36.32 45.98 11.02
CA ILE A 8 35.69 45.36 12.22
C ILE A 8 34.68 46.26 12.98
N SER A 9 33.39 45.90 12.98
CA SER A 9 32.58 45.53 14.17
C SER A 9 31.09 45.24 13.84
N PRO A 10 30.41 44.35 14.59
CA PRO A 10 29.01 43.92 14.38
C PRO A 10 28.01 44.67 15.27
N SER A 11 26.72 44.69 14.89
CA SER A 11 25.64 45.21 15.74
C SER A 11 24.58 44.14 16.04
N SER A 12 24.70 43.55 17.22
CA SER A 12 23.61 42.97 17.99
C SER A 12 23.25 43.97 19.10
N SER A 13 21.96 44.30 19.27
CA SER A 13 21.50 45.10 20.40
C SER A 13 20.32 44.43 21.09
N SER A 14 20.66 43.88 22.25
CA SER A 14 19.81 43.51 23.37
C SER A 14 19.09 44.73 23.95
N SER A 15 17.81 44.56 24.27
CA SER A 15 16.98 45.53 24.99
C SER A 15 17.25 45.47 26.50
N SER A 16 17.64 46.61 27.06
CA SER A 16 17.71 46.88 28.50
C SER A 16 16.59 47.84 28.92
N LEU A 17 15.81 47.47 29.93
CA LEU A 17 14.90 48.36 30.68
C LEU A 17 15.59 48.82 31.97
N PRO A 18 15.46 50.11 32.37
CA PRO A 18 15.75 50.53 33.73
C PRO A 18 14.50 50.88 34.54
N PHE A 19 14.70 50.69 35.85
CA PHE A 19 13.88 51.00 37.02
C PHE A 19 13.27 52.43 37.07
N ALA A 20 12.09 52.56 37.67
CA ALA A 20 11.72 53.72 38.50
C ALA A 20 10.65 53.35 39.56
N SER A 21 10.85 53.88 40.76
CA SER A 21 10.14 53.63 42.01
C SER A 21 8.83 54.42 42.17
N LEU A 22 7.91 53.91 42.99
CA LEU A 22 7.02 54.72 43.82
C LEU A 22 6.81 54.04 45.17
N GLY A 23 6.94 54.81 46.25
CA GLY A 23 6.94 54.32 47.63
C GLY A 23 5.71 54.70 48.44
N SER A 24 5.72 54.14 49.66
CA SER A 24 5.15 54.65 50.91
C SER A 24 3.61 54.74 51.06
N GLY A 25 3.06 53.77 51.79
CA GLY A 25 1.82 53.91 52.56
C GLY A 25 1.91 53.11 53.88
N LYS A 26 1.96 53.83 55.02
CA LYS A 26 1.87 53.28 56.39
C LYS A 26 0.40 53.02 56.76
N THR A 27 0.12 51.98 57.54
CA THR A 27 -0.96 51.96 58.54
C THR A 27 -0.74 50.82 59.54
N SER A 28 -1.33 51.00 60.73
CA SER A 28 -0.84 50.57 62.03
C SER A 28 -1.66 49.47 62.71
N SER A 29 -0.97 48.70 63.57
CA SER A 29 -1.35 48.20 64.91
C SER A 29 -2.61 47.33 65.13
N LYS A 30 -2.40 46.18 65.81
CA LYS A 30 -3.19 45.78 66.99
C LYS A 30 -2.47 44.71 67.85
N GLN A 31 -2.32 45.02 69.15
CA GLN A 31 -1.94 44.16 70.31
C GLN A 31 -3.08 43.17 70.65
N SER A 32 -2.88 41.90 71.04
CA SER A 32 -2.30 41.24 72.24
C SER A 32 -3.31 40.87 73.36
N SER A 33 -3.42 39.56 73.62
CA SER A 33 -3.63 38.81 74.88
C SER A 33 -4.80 39.09 75.85
N GLY A 34 -5.38 38.01 76.40
CA GLY A 34 -5.77 37.96 77.82
C GLY A 34 -7.16 37.37 78.12
N SER A 35 -7.18 36.27 78.87
CA SER A 35 -8.33 35.54 79.44
C SER A 35 -9.10 36.32 80.53
N THR A 36 -10.36 35.94 80.83
CA THR A 36 -10.83 35.23 82.07
C THR A 36 -12.37 35.05 82.09
N ILE A 37 -12.79 33.95 82.71
CA ILE A 37 -14.12 33.33 82.92
C ILE A 37 -14.98 34.15 83.93
N ILE A 38 -16.32 34.22 83.87
CA ILE A 38 -17.38 33.49 84.65
C ILE A 38 -18.69 34.27 84.30
N ASP A 39 -19.85 33.67 83.94
CA ASP A 39 -20.77 33.06 84.89
C ASP A 39 -21.81 32.10 84.26
N THR A 40 -22.06 31.05 85.03
CA THR A 40 -22.87 29.86 84.83
C THR A 40 -24.28 30.05 85.40
N GLY A 41 -25.32 29.45 84.79
CA GLY A 41 -26.48 29.08 85.62
C GLY A 41 -27.79 28.73 84.92
N MET A 42 -28.23 29.48 83.91
CA MET A 42 -29.66 29.45 83.53
C MET A 42 -30.03 28.71 82.23
N TYR A 43 -29.09 28.43 81.34
CA TYR A 43 -29.42 27.79 80.04
C TYR A 43 -29.20 26.27 80.00
N LEU A 44 -28.68 25.68 81.09
CA LEU A 44 -28.24 24.27 81.09
C LEU A 44 -29.30 23.26 81.58
N ARG A 45 -30.48 23.72 82.03
CA ARG A 45 -31.56 22.85 82.53
C ARG A 45 -32.60 22.48 81.46
N ASP A 46 -32.75 23.26 80.38
CA ASP A 46 -33.76 23.01 79.35
C ASP A 46 -33.31 22.08 78.21
N TRP A 47 -32.01 22.02 77.87
CA TRP A 47 -31.54 21.08 76.85
C TRP A 47 -31.57 19.61 77.29
N ARG A 48 -31.54 19.34 78.62
CA ARG A 48 -31.61 17.97 79.17
C ARG A 48 -33.01 17.37 79.17
N LYS A 49 -34.07 18.18 79.00
CA LYS A 49 -35.45 17.70 78.76
C LYS A 49 -35.72 17.41 77.28
N ALA A 50 -35.01 18.07 76.36
CA ALA A 50 -35.12 17.83 74.91
C ALA A 50 -34.36 16.58 74.41
N LEU A 51 -33.46 16.01 75.21
CA LEU A 51 -32.66 14.82 74.85
C LEU A 51 -33.18 13.49 75.43
N ARG A 52 -34.35 13.48 76.11
CA ARG A 52 -34.93 12.27 76.72
C ARG A 52 -36.28 11.83 76.16
N SER A 53 -36.82 12.54 75.17
CA SER A 53 -37.92 12.03 74.34
C SER A 53 -37.33 11.41 73.07
N PRO A 54 -37.38 10.09 72.86
CA PRO A 54 -37.01 9.53 71.58
C PRO A 54 -37.93 10.11 70.50
N PRO A 55 -37.41 10.51 69.32
CA PRO A 55 -38.27 10.93 68.23
C PRO A 55 -39.15 9.73 67.85
N SER A 56 -40.47 9.90 67.96
CA SER A 56 -41.44 8.95 67.42
C SER A 56 -41.41 9.05 65.90
N TYR A 57 -40.39 8.46 65.29
CA TYR A 57 -40.36 8.24 63.85
C TYR A 57 -41.17 6.97 63.59
N ARG A 58 -42.31 7.12 62.90
CA ARG A 58 -42.99 5.98 62.30
C ARG A 58 -42.04 5.44 61.23
N ILE A 59 -41.43 4.30 61.50
CA ILE A 59 -40.86 3.46 60.45
C ILE A 59 -42.04 3.02 59.60
N GLY A 60 -42.29 3.75 58.51
CA GLY A 60 -43.10 3.22 57.43
C GLY A 60 -42.38 1.97 56.96
N ASN A 61 -42.94 0.81 57.27
CA ASN A 61 -42.49 -0.47 56.76
C ASN A 61 -42.74 -0.51 55.24
N ARG A 62 -41.97 0.26 54.47
CA ARG A 62 -41.80 0.01 53.04
C ARG A 62 -40.74 -1.07 52.94
N THR A 63 -41.13 -2.30 53.24
CA THR A 63 -40.60 -3.43 52.48
C THR A 63 -40.81 -3.05 51.02
N ILE A 64 -39.74 -2.63 50.33
CA ILE A 64 -39.73 -2.63 48.87
C ILE A 64 -39.87 -4.11 48.53
N ARG A 65 -41.11 -4.55 48.36
CA ARG A 65 -41.42 -5.87 47.84
C ARG A 65 -40.97 -5.78 46.40
N LEU A 66 -39.70 -6.13 46.16
CA LEU A 66 -39.19 -6.44 44.84
C LEU A 66 -40.08 -7.59 44.36
N GLN A 67 -41.17 -7.24 43.66
CA GLN A 67 -42.02 -8.25 43.06
C GLN A 67 -41.13 -8.94 42.05
N VAL A 68 -40.72 -10.16 42.35
CA VAL A 68 -39.79 -10.94 41.53
C VAL A 68 -40.29 -10.99 40.09
N HIS A 69 -41.61 -11.02 39.91
CA HIS A 69 -42.28 -10.90 38.62
C HIS A 69 -42.02 -9.56 37.91
N PHE A 70 -42.06 -8.42 38.62
CA PHE A 70 -41.75 -7.11 38.03
C PHE A 70 -40.28 -7.00 37.62
N THR A 71 -39.35 -7.56 38.40
CA THR A 71 -37.93 -7.60 38.02
C THR A 71 -37.67 -8.49 36.81
N TRP A 72 -38.37 -9.63 36.69
CA TRP A 72 -38.29 -10.47 35.50
C TRP A 72 -38.85 -9.75 34.27
N VAL A 73 -39.98 -9.05 34.39
CA VAL A 73 -40.54 -8.23 33.31
C VAL A 73 -39.53 -7.17 32.88
N LEU A 74 -38.92 -6.43 33.82
CA LEU A 74 -37.94 -5.39 33.50
C LEU A 74 -36.67 -5.97 32.85
N ALA A 75 -36.18 -7.11 33.34
CA ALA A 75 -35.03 -7.80 32.77
C ALA A 75 -35.31 -8.30 31.34
N THR A 76 -36.50 -8.85 31.08
CA THR A 76 -36.91 -9.24 29.71
C THR A 76 -37.06 -8.05 28.79
N LEU A 77 -37.56 -6.91 29.28
CA LEU A 77 -37.68 -5.66 28.53
C LEU A 77 -36.30 -5.09 28.16
N CYS A 78 -35.35 -5.11 29.09
CA CYS A 78 -33.97 -4.70 28.83
C CYS A 78 -33.26 -5.67 27.87
N ALA A 79 -33.45 -6.99 28.02
CA ALA A 79 -32.88 -7.97 27.10
C ALA A 79 -33.47 -7.84 25.69
N PHE A 80 -34.78 -7.58 25.58
CA PHE A 80 -35.44 -7.29 24.31
C PHE A 80 -34.95 -5.98 23.70
N LEU A 81 -34.77 -4.92 24.49
CA LEU A 81 -34.18 -3.66 24.04
C LEU A 81 -32.76 -3.89 23.50
N LEU A 82 -31.93 -4.65 24.21
CA LEU A 82 -30.57 -4.99 23.77
C LEU A 82 -30.58 -5.85 22.51
N LEU A 83 -31.52 -6.78 22.37
CA LEU A 83 -31.72 -7.56 21.16
C LEU A 83 -32.15 -6.66 19.99
N VAL A 84 -33.08 -5.73 20.22
CA VAL A 84 -33.51 -4.74 19.22
C VAL A 84 -32.33 -3.85 18.81
N LEU A 85 -31.53 -3.36 19.76
CA LEU A 85 -30.32 -2.57 19.49
C LEU A 85 -29.26 -3.39 18.73
N TYR A 86 -29.10 -4.67 19.06
CA TYR A 86 -28.19 -5.58 18.35
C TYR A 86 -28.64 -5.84 16.91
N ILE A 87 -29.94 -6.12 16.70
CA ILE A 87 -30.52 -6.32 15.36
C ILE A 87 -30.47 -5.02 14.55
N SER A 88 -30.78 -3.89 15.17
CA SER A 88 -30.75 -2.56 14.53
C SER A 88 -29.34 -1.98 14.32
N SER A 89 -28.32 -2.56 14.95
CA SER A 89 -26.90 -2.24 14.69
C SER A 89 -26.32 -2.91 13.44
N SER A 90 -27.11 -3.72 12.72
CA SER A 90 -26.77 -4.18 11.37
C SER A 90 -27.09 -3.06 10.37
N PRO A 91 -26.12 -2.59 9.55
CA PRO A 91 -26.35 -1.47 8.66
C PRO A 91 -27.19 -1.94 7.46
N SER A 92 -28.47 -1.61 7.47
CA SER A 92 -29.35 -1.69 6.30
C SER A 92 -30.12 -0.39 6.19
N SER A 93 -29.59 0.48 5.34
CA SER A 93 -30.20 1.63 4.67
C SER A 93 -31.74 1.74 4.75
N LEU A 94 -32.27 2.88 5.23
CA LEU A 94 -33.02 3.88 4.44
C LEU A 94 -33.91 4.82 5.28
N LEU A 95 -33.86 6.10 4.87
CA LEU A 95 -34.84 7.20 5.02
C LEU A 95 -34.89 8.00 6.33
N SER A 96 -34.37 9.23 6.26
CA SER A 96 -35.04 10.39 6.86
C SER A 96 -34.73 11.64 6.05
N ASP A 97 -35.81 12.31 5.61
CA ASP A 97 -35.85 13.62 4.98
C ASP A 97 -35.07 14.67 5.79
N GLY A 98 -34.28 15.48 5.07
CA GLY A 98 -33.64 16.71 5.52
C GLY A 98 -33.48 17.68 4.34
N PRO A 99 -33.49 19.00 4.58
CA PRO A 99 -33.64 20.02 3.52
C PRO A 99 -32.43 20.06 2.57
N PRO A 100 -32.56 20.63 1.35
CA PRO A 100 -31.67 20.33 0.24
C PRO A 100 -30.33 21.05 0.40
N THR A 101 -29.35 20.37 0.99
CA THR A 101 -27.95 20.78 0.94
C THR A 101 -27.22 19.95 -0.11
N ASN A 102 -27.05 20.54 -1.28
CA ASN A 102 -26.04 20.25 -2.30
C ASN A 102 -25.74 18.77 -2.62
N SER A 103 -26.24 18.39 -3.79
CA SER A 103 -26.02 17.17 -4.58
C SER A 103 -24.54 16.80 -4.87
N PHE A 104 -23.75 16.49 -3.85
CA PHE A 104 -22.41 15.87 -4.03
C PHE A 104 -22.41 14.36 -3.79
N LEU A 105 -23.46 13.80 -3.20
CA LEU A 105 -23.69 12.36 -3.18
C LEU A 105 -24.39 11.95 -4.49
N ARG A 106 -23.67 12.04 -5.60
CA ARG A 106 -23.96 11.09 -6.68
C ARG A 106 -23.53 9.73 -6.16
N THR A 107 -24.47 9.00 -5.58
CA THR A 107 -24.45 7.53 -5.53
C THR A 107 -24.58 7.02 -6.97
N SER A 108 -23.65 7.40 -7.84
CA SER A 108 -23.39 6.61 -9.03
C SER A 108 -22.77 5.35 -8.47
N ALA A 109 -23.54 4.26 -8.39
CA ALA A 109 -22.94 2.95 -8.25
C ALA A 109 -21.90 2.85 -9.39
N ILE A 110 -20.62 2.98 -9.07
CA ILE A 110 -19.57 2.85 -10.07
C ILE A 110 -19.58 1.39 -10.45
N VAL A 111 -20.17 1.10 -11.61
CA VAL A 111 -20.10 -0.22 -12.20
C VAL A 111 -18.68 -0.41 -12.68
N TYR A 112 -17.99 -1.43 -12.15
CA TYR A 112 -16.65 -1.77 -12.59
C TYR A 112 -16.65 -2.08 -14.10
N ASN A 113 -15.77 -1.43 -14.85
CA ASN A 113 -15.59 -1.72 -16.25
C ASN A 113 -14.69 -2.96 -16.42
N HIS A 114 -15.33 -4.06 -16.79
CA HIS A 114 -14.69 -5.37 -17.02
C HIS A 114 -13.95 -5.49 -18.35
N THR A 115 -13.79 -4.42 -19.14
CA THR A 115 -13.10 -4.48 -20.44
C THR A 115 -11.65 -4.93 -20.25
N TYR A 116 -11.35 -6.14 -20.71
CA TYR A 116 -10.02 -6.72 -20.76
C TYR A 116 -9.90 -7.75 -21.89
N PRO A 117 -8.84 -7.69 -22.72
CA PRO A 117 -7.92 -6.56 -22.92
C PRO A 117 -8.64 -5.27 -23.35
N LEU A 118 -7.95 -4.12 -23.35
CA LEU A 118 -8.58 -2.85 -23.75
C LEU A 118 -8.94 -2.82 -25.24
N THR A 119 -8.18 -3.49 -26.09
CA THR A 119 -8.53 -3.73 -27.50
C THR A 119 -8.90 -5.18 -27.74
N SER A 120 -9.95 -5.39 -28.52
CA SER A 120 -10.40 -6.74 -28.85
C SER A 120 -9.34 -7.50 -29.67
N PRO A 121 -9.10 -8.80 -29.37
CA PRO A 121 -8.17 -9.61 -30.14
C PRO A 121 -8.57 -9.69 -31.63
N ILE A 122 -7.58 -9.67 -32.52
CA ILE A 122 -7.77 -9.89 -33.95
C ILE A 122 -7.68 -11.38 -34.20
N VAL A 123 -8.76 -11.99 -34.70
CA VAL A 123 -8.80 -13.42 -35.01
C VAL A 123 -8.85 -13.60 -36.53
N SER A 124 -7.82 -14.24 -37.09
CA SER A 124 -7.75 -14.52 -38.53
C SER A 124 -7.10 -15.87 -38.79
N SER A 125 -7.76 -16.72 -39.59
CA SER A 125 -7.25 -18.05 -39.96
C SER A 125 -6.81 -18.93 -38.78
N GLY A 126 -7.51 -18.82 -37.64
CA GLY A 126 -7.19 -19.53 -36.40
C GLY A 126 -6.00 -18.97 -35.60
N ILE A 127 -5.44 -17.83 -36.01
CA ILE A 127 -4.42 -17.08 -35.26
C ILE A 127 -5.12 -16.03 -34.42
N TYR A 128 -4.74 -15.93 -33.15
CA TYR A 128 -5.23 -14.94 -32.20
C TYR A 128 -4.13 -13.91 -31.95
N SER A 129 -4.33 -12.69 -32.43
CA SER A 129 -3.38 -11.59 -32.27
C SER A 129 -3.90 -10.57 -31.27
N PHE A 130 -3.12 -10.32 -30.22
CA PHE A 130 -3.44 -9.41 -29.14
C PHE A 130 -2.54 -8.19 -29.20
N ARG A 131 -3.12 -7.02 -28.95
CA ARG A 131 -2.32 -5.81 -28.76
C ARG A 131 -1.62 -5.89 -27.41
N VAL A 132 -0.33 -5.59 -27.40
CA VAL A 132 0.47 -5.60 -26.17
C VAL A 132 1.21 -4.28 -26.01
N GLY A 133 1.43 -3.90 -24.76
CA GLY A 133 2.24 -2.76 -24.35
C GLY A 133 3.29 -3.20 -23.33
N ILE A 134 4.48 -2.60 -23.42
CA ILE A 134 5.54 -2.74 -22.41
C ILE A 134 6.06 -1.36 -21.99
N ILE A 135 6.38 -1.20 -20.70
CA ILE A 135 6.81 0.08 -20.12
C ILE A 135 8.20 -0.02 -19.51
N ALA A 136 9.04 0.99 -19.75
CA ALA A 136 10.43 1.00 -19.33
C ALA A 136 10.62 1.66 -17.97
N ASP A 137 11.46 1.06 -17.15
CA ASP A 137 12.15 1.75 -16.07
C ASP A 137 13.56 2.11 -16.54
N LEU A 138 13.94 3.37 -16.32
CA LEU A 138 15.25 3.92 -16.69
C LEU A 138 16.13 4.18 -15.46
N ASP A 139 15.68 3.77 -14.28
CA ASP A 139 16.28 4.09 -13.00
C ASP A 139 16.55 5.60 -12.90
N THR A 140 17.75 5.98 -12.48
CA THR A 140 18.17 7.38 -12.38
C THR A 140 18.30 8.09 -13.74
N ASN A 141 18.33 7.35 -14.86
CA ASN A 141 18.38 7.92 -16.21
C ASN A 141 17.02 8.42 -16.71
N SER A 142 15.95 8.22 -15.93
CA SER A 142 14.64 8.84 -16.15
C SER A 142 14.67 10.37 -16.09
N ALA A 143 15.67 10.96 -15.42
CA ALA A 143 15.77 12.40 -15.24
C ALA A 143 16.02 13.17 -16.57
N LEU A 144 15.16 14.15 -16.84
CA LEU A 144 15.22 15.05 -17.98
C LEU A 144 15.50 16.50 -17.53
N LYS A 145 15.61 17.41 -18.49
CA LYS A 145 15.82 18.84 -18.20
C LYS A 145 14.58 19.46 -17.54
N LYS A 146 14.80 20.51 -16.73
CA LYS A 146 13.74 21.36 -16.14
C LYS A 146 12.79 20.62 -15.17
N ASN A 147 13.33 19.76 -14.30
CA ASN A 147 12.54 18.98 -13.32
C ASN A 147 11.42 18.18 -14.01
N GLN A 148 11.82 17.42 -15.03
CA GLN A 148 10.97 16.47 -15.70
C GLN A 148 11.64 15.12 -15.60
N TRP A 149 10.84 14.07 -15.54
CA TRP A 149 11.29 12.69 -15.63
C TRP A 149 10.48 12.00 -16.72
N GLY A 150 11.04 10.96 -17.32
CA GLY A 150 10.35 10.24 -18.39
C GLY A 150 10.70 8.77 -18.46
N SER A 151 9.83 8.07 -19.19
CA SER A 151 9.90 6.64 -19.48
C SER A 151 9.49 6.40 -20.94
N TYR A 152 9.66 5.18 -21.43
CA TYR A 152 9.33 4.77 -22.79
C TYR A 152 8.29 3.65 -22.80
N TYR A 153 7.25 3.84 -23.60
CA TYR A 153 6.15 2.91 -23.79
C TYR A 153 6.20 2.33 -25.21
N LEU A 154 6.52 1.03 -25.31
CA LEU A 154 6.59 0.31 -26.58
C LEU A 154 5.35 -0.56 -26.76
N LYS A 155 4.79 -0.58 -27.97
CA LYS A 155 3.63 -1.39 -28.30
C LYS A 155 3.96 -2.38 -29.40
N GLY A 156 3.19 -3.45 -29.45
CA GLY A 156 3.33 -4.49 -30.46
C GLY A 156 2.10 -5.36 -30.55
N TYR A 157 2.27 -6.50 -31.19
CA TYR A 157 1.30 -7.58 -31.25
C TYR A 157 1.95 -8.87 -30.80
N LEU A 158 1.22 -9.62 -29.99
CA LEU A 158 1.52 -11.01 -29.68
C LEU A 158 0.52 -11.89 -30.40
N SER A 159 1.00 -12.84 -31.20
CA SER A 159 0.16 -13.76 -31.97
C SER A 159 0.32 -15.18 -31.46
N PHE A 160 -0.79 -15.77 -31.01
CA PHE A 160 -0.86 -17.17 -30.62
C PHE A 160 -1.44 -18.01 -31.75
N ILE A 161 -0.76 -19.12 -32.06
CA ILE A 161 -1.15 -20.09 -33.08
C ILE A 161 -1.46 -21.41 -32.38
N PRO A 162 -2.73 -21.69 -32.04
CA PRO A 162 -3.13 -22.87 -31.27
C PRO A 162 -2.69 -24.19 -31.91
N SER A 163 -2.81 -24.30 -33.25
CA SER A 163 -2.46 -25.50 -34.00
C SER A 163 -0.98 -25.87 -33.92
N LYS A 164 -0.10 -24.89 -33.66
CA LYS A 164 1.35 -25.09 -33.50
C LYS A 164 1.80 -25.01 -32.05
N ARG A 165 0.90 -24.67 -31.11
CA ARG A 165 1.25 -24.31 -29.72
C ARG A 165 2.43 -23.32 -29.67
N SER A 166 2.38 -22.29 -30.50
CA SER A 166 3.50 -21.34 -30.63
C SER A 166 3.03 -19.90 -30.48
N ILE A 167 3.88 -19.07 -29.89
CA ILE A 167 3.67 -17.63 -29.77
C ILE A 167 4.75 -16.89 -30.56
N THR A 168 4.35 -15.82 -31.25
CA THR A 168 5.27 -14.88 -31.88
C THR A 168 4.94 -13.45 -31.45
N VAL A 169 5.95 -12.59 -31.42
CA VAL A 169 5.82 -11.19 -31.02
C VAL A 169 6.43 -10.30 -32.10
N SER A 170 5.73 -9.22 -32.43
CA SER A 170 6.21 -8.17 -33.33
C SER A 170 5.96 -6.81 -32.70
N TRP A 171 6.93 -5.92 -32.76
CA TRP A 171 6.83 -4.56 -32.22
C TRP A 171 6.45 -3.57 -33.32
N ASP A 172 5.79 -2.47 -32.94
CA ASP A 172 5.46 -1.40 -33.87
C ASP A 172 6.72 -0.78 -34.48
N GLU A 173 6.60 -0.30 -35.72
CA GLU A 173 7.67 0.49 -36.35
C GLU A 173 7.80 1.86 -35.69
N GLY A 174 9.06 2.33 -35.56
CA GLY A 174 9.39 3.61 -34.95
C GLY A 174 9.98 3.48 -33.55
N GLU A 175 10.24 4.62 -32.90
CA GLU A 175 10.76 4.66 -31.54
C GLU A 175 9.65 4.44 -30.51
N ALA A 176 10.05 3.89 -29.35
CA ALA A 176 9.15 3.77 -28.21
C ALA A 176 8.64 5.15 -27.78
N LYS A 177 7.37 5.21 -27.37
CA LYS A 177 6.70 6.48 -27.09
C LYS A 177 7.17 7.06 -25.76
N ALA A 178 7.64 8.30 -25.76
CA ALA A 178 8.05 8.97 -24.53
C ALA A 178 6.83 9.37 -23.69
N LEU A 179 6.88 9.04 -22.39
CA LEU A 179 5.94 9.51 -21.36
C LEU A 179 6.72 10.39 -20.38
N GLN A 180 6.11 11.47 -19.90
CA GLN A 180 6.80 12.45 -19.04
C GLN A 180 5.91 12.95 -17.91
N SER A 181 6.54 13.23 -16.77
CA SER A 181 5.90 13.80 -15.59
C SER A 181 6.84 14.79 -14.89
N GLY A 182 6.25 15.79 -14.22
CA GLY A 182 6.97 16.69 -13.32
C GLY A 182 7.00 16.24 -11.86
N PHE A 183 6.33 15.13 -11.53
CA PHE A 183 6.32 14.60 -10.16
C PHE A 183 7.58 13.77 -9.90
N ALA A 184 8.21 14.01 -8.75
CA ALA A 184 9.37 13.28 -8.28
C ALA A 184 9.44 13.30 -6.77
N LEU A 185 10.09 12.30 -6.19
CA LEU A 185 10.44 12.23 -4.78
C LEU A 185 11.96 12.12 -4.65
N LYS A 186 12.57 13.07 -3.94
CA LYS A 186 14.04 13.17 -3.80
C LYS A 186 14.77 13.19 -5.15
N GLY A 187 14.19 13.85 -6.16
CA GLY A 187 14.80 14.03 -7.48
C GLY A 187 14.72 12.81 -8.41
N ARG A 188 13.90 11.80 -8.07
CA ARG A 188 13.63 10.61 -8.88
C ARG A 188 12.13 10.45 -9.12
N GLY A 189 11.74 9.98 -10.30
CA GLY A 189 10.35 9.74 -10.68
C GLY A 189 10.28 9.14 -12.08
N MET A 190 9.10 8.67 -12.48
CA MET A 190 8.90 7.95 -13.75
C MET A 190 9.77 6.70 -13.92
N GLU A 191 10.14 6.07 -12.81
CA GLU A 191 10.76 4.75 -12.78
C GLU A 191 9.62 3.73 -12.72
N LEU A 192 9.16 3.33 -13.90
CA LEU A 192 7.86 2.68 -14.09
C LEU A 192 7.99 1.16 -14.08
N SER A 193 7.58 0.54 -12.97
CA SER A 193 7.92 -0.86 -12.66
C SER A 193 6.80 -1.89 -12.90
N GLU A 194 5.65 -1.49 -13.46
CA GLU A 194 4.61 -2.43 -13.92
C GLU A 194 3.58 -1.74 -14.84
N LEU A 195 2.81 -2.53 -15.58
CA LEU A 195 1.67 -2.14 -16.42
C LEU A 195 0.46 -3.05 -16.14
N VAL A 196 -0.72 -2.47 -15.84
CA VAL A 196 -1.96 -3.21 -15.54
C VAL A 196 -3.19 -2.55 -16.15
N VAL A 197 -4.10 -3.35 -16.70
CA VAL A 197 -5.46 -2.88 -17.01
C VAL A 197 -6.37 -3.04 -15.79
N PHE A 198 -6.95 -1.94 -15.31
CA PHE A 198 -7.87 -1.91 -14.19
C PHE A 198 -9.03 -0.95 -14.48
N ASN A 199 -10.27 -1.41 -14.29
CA ASN A 199 -11.48 -0.62 -14.54
C ASN A 199 -11.51 0.01 -15.96
N GLY A 200 -11.09 -0.75 -16.98
CA GLY A 200 -11.03 -0.31 -18.37
C GLY A 200 -10.00 0.80 -18.64
N LYS A 201 -9.01 0.96 -17.76
CA LYS A 201 -7.93 1.95 -17.88
C LYS A 201 -6.57 1.25 -17.84
N LEU A 202 -5.59 1.79 -18.55
CA LEU A 202 -4.21 1.34 -18.48
C LEU A 202 -3.48 2.10 -17.38
N LEU A 203 -2.93 1.39 -16.39
CA LEU A 203 -2.22 1.96 -15.25
C LEU A 203 -0.75 1.55 -15.24
N THR A 204 0.10 2.44 -14.73
CA THR A 204 1.53 2.19 -14.47
C THR A 204 1.95 2.82 -13.14
N PHE A 205 3.09 2.40 -12.60
CA PHE A 205 3.45 2.59 -11.20
C PHE A 205 4.87 3.13 -11.08
N ASP A 206 5.04 4.29 -10.46
CA ASP A 206 6.35 4.87 -10.17
C ASP A 206 6.86 4.37 -8.81
N ASP A 207 7.90 3.54 -8.81
CA ASP A 207 8.47 2.89 -7.62
C ASP A 207 9.18 3.88 -6.66
N ARG A 208 9.38 5.14 -7.09
CA ARG A 208 10.05 6.17 -6.28
C ARG A 208 9.04 7.00 -5.54
N THR A 209 8.08 7.54 -6.28
CA THR A 209 7.05 8.41 -5.71
C THR A 209 5.93 7.63 -5.06
N GLY A 210 5.69 6.38 -5.49
CA GLY A 210 4.50 5.60 -5.15
C GLY A 210 3.25 6.05 -5.90
N LEU A 211 3.38 6.91 -6.93
CA LEU A 211 2.25 7.33 -7.75
C LEU A 211 1.83 6.23 -8.71
N VAL A 212 0.53 5.96 -8.74
CA VAL A 212 -0.14 5.21 -9.79
C VAL A 212 -0.61 6.22 -10.84
N TYR A 213 -0.17 6.04 -12.08
CA TYR A 213 -0.57 6.86 -13.22
C TYR A 213 -1.53 6.10 -14.12
N GLU A 214 -2.55 6.78 -14.62
CA GLU A 214 -3.31 6.36 -15.79
C GLU A 214 -2.58 6.81 -17.06
N ILE A 215 -2.39 5.89 -18.00
CA ILE A 215 -1.85 6.18 -19.32
C ILE A 215 -3.02 6.44 -20.27
N GLU A 216 -3.17 7.69 -20.71
CA GLU A 216 -4.17 8.11 -21.70
C GLU A 216 -3.48 8.75 -22.91
N GLY A 217 -3.37 7.97 -24.00
CA GLY A 217 -2.72 8.42 -25.23
C GLY A 217 -1.22 8.64 -25.08
N GLU A 218 -0.80 9.89 -24.85
CA GLU A 218 0.61 10.28 -24.60
C GLU A 218 0.84 10.83 -23.19
N LYS A 219 -0.20 10.82 -22.36
CA LYS A 219 -0.19 11.45 -21.05
C LYS A 219 -0.13 10.38 -19.97
N VAL A 220 0.58 10.72 -18.89
CA VAL A 220 0.50 10.04 -17.62
C VAL A 220 -0.24 10.94 -16.64
N ILE A 221 -1.36 10.47 -16.12
CA ILE A 221 -2.26 11.25 -15.26
C ILE A 221 -2.19 10.63 -13.87
N PRO A 222 -1.67 11.35 -12.84
CA PRO A 222 -1.65 10.82 -11.48
C PRO A 222 -3.06 10.48 -11.01
N TRP A 223 -3.23 9.28 -10.44
CA TRP A 223 -4.51 8.82 -9.91
C TRP A 223 -4.47 8.64 -8.39
N VAL A 224 -3.58 7.77 -7.88
CA VAL A 224 -3.48 7.42 -6.45
C VAL A 224 -2.02 7.48 -6.01
N LEU A 225 -1.77 7.92 -4.79
CA LEU A 225 -0.45 7.89 -4.14
C LEU A 225 -0.40 6.77 -3.10
N LEU A 226 0.61 5.91 -3.20
CA LEU A 226 0.85 4.78 -2.31
C LEU A 226 2.06 5.08 -1.41
N MET A 227 1.85 5.08 -0.08
CA MET A 227 2.92 5.28 0.89
C MET A 227 3.50 3.95 1.37
N ASP A 228 4.80 3.94 1.72
CA ASP A 228 5.52 2.71 2.05
C ASP A 228 4.96 1.99 3.29
N GLY A 229 5.17 0.67 3.38
CA GLY A 229 4.79 -0.14 4.54
C GLY A 229 3.30 -0.08 4.88
N ASP A 230 3.00 0.18 6.16
CA ASP A 230 1.65 0.31 6.71
C ASP A 230 0.92 1.61 6.32
N GLY A 231 1.56 2.45 5.50
CA GLY A 231 1.03 3.72 5.03
C GLY A 231 1.37 4.93 5.90
N ARG A 232 2.04 4.74 7.05
CA ARG A 232 2.41 5.83 7.97
C ARG A 232 3.86 6.28 7.81
N THR A 233 4.33 6.35 6.58
CA THR A 233 5.69 6.77 6.24
C THR A 233 5.66 7.99 5.33
N SER A 234 6.79 8.71 5.22
CA SER A 234 6.97 9.81 4.27
C SER A 234 7.64 9.36 2.96
N LYS A 235 7.79 8.05 2.76
CA LYS A 235 8.45 7.44 1.59
C LYS A 235 7.39 6.90 0.64
N GLY A 236 7.58 7.09 -0.66
CA GLY A 236 6.76 6.44 -1.68
C GLY A 236 6.90 4.92 -1.59
N PHE A 237 5.80 4.20 -1.82
CA PHE A 237 5.81 2.75 -1.88
C PHE A 237 6.58 2.29 -3.12
N LYS A 238 7.61 1.48 -2.92
CA LYS A 238 8.40 0.89 -4.00
C LYS A 238 7.57 -0.20 -4.67
N SER A 239 6.76 0.19 -5.64
CA SER A 239 5.83 -0.69 -6.35
C SER A 239 6.61 -1.49 -7.38
N GLU A 240 6.48 -2.81 -7.35
CA GLU A 240 7.27 -3.74 -8.17
C GLU A 240 6.40 -4.69 -8.99
N TRP A 241 5.14 -4.87 -8.60
CA TRP A 241 4.19 -5.70 -9.33
C TRP A 241 2.76 -5.27 -8.99
N ALA A 242 1.84 -5.56 -9.89
CA ALA A 242 0.43 -5.29 -9.67
C ALA A 242 -0.47 -6.27 -10.43
N THR A 243 -1.66 -6.50 -9.88
CA THR A 243 -2.68 -7.36 -10.49
C THR A 243 -4.07 -6.98 -10.02
N VAL A 244 -5.10 -7.56 -10.63
CA VAL A 244 -6.49 -7.33 -10.28
C VAL A 244 -7.08 -8.62 -9.71
N LYS A 245 -7.73 -8.50 -8.56
CA LYS A 245 -8.49 -9.59 -7.91
C LYS A 245 -9.79 -9.01 -7.38
N ASP A 246 -10.93 -9.63 -7.71
CA ASP A 246 -12.24 -9.22 -7.21
C ASP A 246 -12.52 -7.70 -7.37
N GLN A 247 -12.17 -7.13 -8.54
CA GLN A 247 -12.33 -5.69 -8.84
C GLN A 247 -11.52 -4.74 -7.94
N VAL A 248 -10.49 -5.26 -7.28
CA VAL A 248 -9.53 -4.50 -6.48
C VAL A 248 -8.15 -4.64 -7.12
N LEU A 249 -7.46 -3.50 -7.25
CA LEU A 249 -6.08 -3.46 -7.71
C LEU A 249 -5.15 -3.78 -6.53
N TYR A 250 -4.37 -4.84 -6.65
CA TYR A 250 -3.32 -5.19 -5.70
C TYR A 250 -1.98 -4.73 -6.24
N VAL A 251 -1.21 -4.00 -5.44
CA VAL A 251 0.12 -3.50 -5.79
C VAL A 251 1.11 -3.93 -4.72
N GLY A 252 2.10 -4.73 -5.08
CA GLY A 252 3.12 -5.18 -4.14
C GLY A 252 4.48 -4.55 -4.39
N SER A 253 5.34 -4.72 -3.39
CA SER A 253 6.75 -4.35 -3.44
C SER A 253 7.60 -5.63 -3.54
N MET A 254 8.91 -5.51 -3.30
CA MET A 254 9.91 -6.56 -3.51
C MET A 254 9.64 -7.87 -2.75
N GLY A 255 8.80 -7.85 -1.70
CA GLY A 255 8.38 -9.05 -0.98
C GLY A 255 9.46 -9.69 -0.10
N LYS A 256 10.53 -8.97 0.20
CA LYS A 256 11.53 -9.36 1.21
C LYS A 256 11.75 -8.24 2.24
N GLU A 257 12.45 -8.58 3.30
CA GLU A 257 12.99 -7.59 4.22
C GLU A 257 13.81 -6.52 3.48
N TRP A 258 13.60 -5.25 3.84
CA TRP A 258 14.52 -4.19 3.43
C TRP A 258 15.81 -4.34 4.24
N THR A 259 16.93 -4.22 3.54
CA THR A 259 18.26 -4.44 4.09
C THR A 259 19.23 -3.37 3.61
N THR A 260 20.34 -3.22 4.32
CA THR A 260 21.53 -2.54 3.76
C THR A 260 22.02 -3.27 2.50
N SER A 261 22.93 -2.64 1.75
CA SER A 261 23.58 -3.28 0.58
C SER A 261 24.38 -4.54 0.94
N ALA A 262 24.75 -4.72 2.22
CA ALA A 262 25.41 -5.91 2.76
C ALA A 262 24.45 -6.97 3.33
N GLY A 263 23.13 -6.71 3.29
CA GLY A 263 22.11 -7.66 3.71
C GLY A 263 21.77 -7.63 5.20
N ASP A 264 22.10 -6.55 5.91
CA ASP A 264 21.67 -6.36 7.30
C ASP A 264 20.24 -5.83 7.35
N PHE A 265 19.40 -6.42 8.19
CA PHE A 265 17.98 -6.09 8.31
C PHE A 265 17.74 -4.64 8.75
N GLU A 266 16.75 -3.98 8.13
CA GLU A 266 16.29 -2.65 8.52
C GLU A 266 14.78 -2.59 8.80
N THR A 267 13.94 -3.09 7.88
CA THR A 267 12.47 -3.02 8.02
C THR A 267 11.74 -4.10 7.18
N HIS A 268 10.45 -4.30 7.47
CA HIS A 268 9.55 -5.18 6.72
C HIS A 268 8.66 -4.44 5.69
N ASP A 269 8.85 -3.14 5.48
CA ASP A 269 7.96 -2.32 4.65
C ASP A 269 7.74 -2.86 3.21
N PRO A 270 8.75 -3.40 2.49
CA PRO A 270 8.56 -4.00 1.16
C PRO A 270 7.75 -5.31 1.17
N MET A 271 7.39 -5.83 2.34
CA MET A 271 6.54 -7.01 2.51
C MET A 271 5.07 -6.63 2.74
N TYR A 272 4.70 -5.36 2.57
CA TYR A 272 3.30 -4.94 2.49
C TYR A 272 2.80 -4.96 1.04
N VAL A 273 1.49 -5.13 0.88
CA VAL A 273 0.76 -5.00 -0.37
C VAL A 273 -0.31 -3.93 -0.21
N LYS A 274 -0.57 -3.15 -1.25
CA LYS A 274 -1.62 -2.13 -1.29
C LYS A 274 -2.81 -2.71 -2.04
N ALA A 275 -4.00 -2.61 -1.45
CA ALA A 275 -5.25 -2.93 -2.13
C ALA A 275 -5.98 -1.61 -2.40
N VAL A 276 -6.24 -1.33 -3.67
CA VAL A 276 -6.82 -0.06 -4.14
C VAL A 276 -8.19 -0.34 -4.76
N THR A 277 -9.23 0.26 -4.21
CA THR A 277 -10.58 0.11 -4.75
C THR A 277 -10.75 0.95 -6.02
N VAL A 278 -11.84 0.70 -6.75
CA VAL A 278 -12.23 1.49 -7.93
C VAL A 278 -12.36 2.99 -7.60
N HIS A 279 -12.69 3.31 -6.35
CA HIS A 279 -12.82 4.68 -5.85
C HIS A 279 -11.47 5.31 -5.46
N GLY A 280 -10.37 4.57 -5.54
CA GLY A 280 -9.04 5.01 -5.12
C GLY A 280 -8.79 4.92 -3.61
N GLU A 281 -9.64 4.20 -2.87
CA GLU A 281 -9.39 3.94 -1.44
C GLU A 281 -8.24 2.95 -1.31
N VAL A 282 -7.28 3.23 -0.44
CA VAL A 282 -6.07 2.43 -0.27
C VAL A 282 -6.09 1.71 1.07
N TYR A 283 -5.91 0.40 1.03
CA TYR A 283 -5.75 -0.47 2.18
C TYR A 283 -4.32 -1.05 2.21
N HIS A 284 -3.74 -1.14 3.40
CA HIS A 284 -2.37 -1.61 3.60
C HIS A 284 -2.39 -3.02 4.20
N LEU A 285 -2.02 -4.02 3.40
CA LEU A 285 -2.07 -5.43 3.76
C LEU A 285 -0.69 -5.91 4.18
N ASN A 286 -0.59 -6.44 5.40
CA ASN A 286 0.65 -7.04 5.89
C ASN A 286 0.81 -8.45 5.30
N TRP A 287 1.75 -8.61 4.37
CA TRP A 287 2.03 -9.87 3.67
C TRP A 287 3.33 -10.55 4.14
N ILE A 288 3.87 -10.15 5.30
CA ILE A 288 5.15 -10.68 5.82
C ILE A 288 5.16 -12.21 5.86
N ASN A 289 4.10 -12.82 6.38
CA ASN A 289 4.01 -14.27 6.51
C ASN A 289 3.73 -14.96 5.16
N HIS A 290 3.03 -14.29 4.24
CA HIS A 290 2.77 -14.82 2.91
C HIS A 290 4.06 -14.94 2.11
N TYR A 291 4.86 -13.88 2.03
CA TYR A 291 6.16 -13.94 1.35
C TYR A 291 7.13 -14.94 1.99
N LYS A 292 7.14 -15.05 3.33
CA LYS A 292 7.92 -16.08 4.04
C LYS A 292 7.48 -17.49 3.64
N ALA A 293 6.18 -17.74 3.50
CA ALA A 293 5.67 -19.03 3.05
C ALA A 293 6.05 -19.32 1.59
N ILE A 294 5.97 -18.33 0.69
CA ILE A 294 6.36 -18.44 -0.71
C ILE A 294 7.83 -18.86 -0.85
N ARG A 295 8.78 -18.14 -0.22
CA ARG A 295 10.21 -18.50 -0.31
C ARG A 295 10.52 -19.85 0.34
N LYS A 296 9.81 -20.19 1.42
CA LYS A 296 9.97 -21.48 2.11
C LYS A 296 9.54 -22.66 1.23
N ALA A 297 8.60 -22.48 0.31
CA ALA A 297 8.14 -23.54 -0.60
C ALA A 297 9.24 -24.12 -1.49
N ILE A 298 10.33 -23.37 -1.72
CA ILE A 298 11.53 -23.84 -2.45
C ILE A 298 12.76 -24.00 -1.53
N GLY A 299 12.53 -24.06 -0.22
CA GLY A 299 13.57 -24.29 0.79
C GLY A 299 14.49 -23.09 1.02
N ILE A 300 13.99 -21.86 0.82
CA ILE A 300 14.72 -20.64 1.18
C ILE A 300 14.19 -20.12 2.52
N GLU A 301 15.09 -19.96 3.49
CA GLU A 301 14.82 -19.34 4.78
C GLU A 301 15.84 -18.22 5.03
N TRP A 302 15.51 -17.28 5.92
CA TRP A 302 16.41 -16.19 6.29
C TRP A 302 17.76 -16.74 6.80
N PRO A 303 18.92 -16.21 6.36
CA PRO A 303 19.13 -14.95 5.62
C PRO A 303 19.00 -15.02 4.09
N GLY A 304 18.64 -16.19 3.54
CA GLY A 304 18.23 -16.31 2.14
C GLY A 304 16.98 -15.48 1.84
N TYR A 305 16.82 -15.13 0.57
CA TYR A 305 15.79 -14.18 0.14
C TYR A 305 15.23 -14.50 -1.25
N MET A 306 14.11 -13.84 -1.55
CA MET A 306 13.42 -13.89 -2.83
C MET A 306 12.91 -12.48 -3.13
N ILE A 307 13.13 -11.99 -4.36
CA ILE A 307 12.65 -10.68 -4.80
C ILE A 307 11.52 -10.89 -5.80
N HIS A 308 10.40 -10.23 -5.58
CA HIS A 308 9.21 -10.27 -6.42
C HIS A 308 9.05 -8.96 -7.18
N GLU A 309 9.14 -9.04 -8.51
CA GLU A 309 8.76 -7.97 -9.45
C GLU A 309 7.64 -8.44 -10.38
N SER A 310 7.05 -9.60 -10.10
CA SER A 310 5.88 -10.03 -10.84
C SER A 310 5.00 -10.94 -9.99
N GLY A 311 3.69 -10.67 -10.07
CA GLY A 311 2.67 -11.40 -9.34
C GLY A 311 1.31 -11.17 -9.98
N ALA A 312 0.53 -12.23 -10.17
CA ALA A 312 -0.81 -12.14 -10.74
C ALA A 312 -1.80 -13.03 -10.00
N TRP A 313 -3.05 -12.60 -9.93
CA TRP A 313 -4.17 -13.43 -9.53
C TRP A 313 -4.83 -14.05 -10.77
N SER A 314 -5.10 -15.34 -10.73
CA SER A 314 -5.93 -16.02 -11.72
C SER A 314 -7.30 -16.29 -11.12
N GLU A 315 -8.34 -15.70 -11.69
CA GLU A 315 -9.73 -15.97 -11.33
C GLU A 315 -10.13 -17.41 -11.74
N VAL A 316 -9.57 -17.92 -12.84
CA VAL A 316 -9.86 -19.28 -13.35
C VAL A 316 -9.35 -20.35 -12.38
N HIS A 317 -8.10 -20.22 -11.93
CA HIS A 317 -7.48 -21.20 -11.03
C HIS A 317 -7.78 -20.91 -9.56
N ARG A 318 -8.29 -19.71 -9.24
CA ARG A 318 -8.37 -19.12 -7.90
C ARG A 318 -7.05 -19.20 -7.14
N ARG A 319 -5.97 -18.79 -7.81
CA ARG A 319 -4.61 -18.86 -7.28
C ARG A 319 -3.82 -17.60 -7.59
N TRP A 320 -2.95 -17.24 -6.67
CA TRP A 320 -1.84 -16.32 -6.91
C TRP A 320 -0.74 -17.05 -7.67
N PHE A 321 -0.07 -16.36 -8.58
CA PHE A 321 1.10 -16.82 -9.32
C PHE A 321 2.20 -15.78 -9.22
N PHE A 322 3.44 -16.23 -9.07
CA PHE A 322 4.63 -15.39 -8.98
C PHE A 322 5.75 -15.98 -9.83
N LEU A 323 6.45 -15.10 -10.55
CA LEU A 323 7.75 -15.37 -11.15
C LEU A 323 8.77 -14.45 -10.44
N PRO A 324 9.44 -14.92 -9.38
CA PRO A 324 10.39 -14.09 -8.66
C PRO A 324 11.51 -13.61 -9.61
N ARG A 325 11.93 -12.35 -9.46
CA ARG A 325 13.10 -11.83 -10.17
C ARG A 325 14.35 -12.57 -9.71
N ARG A 326 14.52 -12.64 -8.39
CA ARG A 326 15.71 -13.20 -7.74
C ARG A 326 15.35 -14.24 -6.70
N CYS A 327 16.18 -15.26 -6.55
CA CYS A 327 16.10 -16.19 -5.43
C CYS A 327 17.49 -16.67 -5.01
N SER A 328 17.78 -16.59 -3.71
CA SER A 328 19.07 -17.00 -3.16
C SER A 328 18.91 -17.65 -1.79
N ARG A 329 19.70 -18.69 -1.53
CA ARG A 329 19.86 -19.28 -0.19
C ARG A 329 20.90 -18.54 0.66
N GLU A 330 21.68 -17.67 0.04
CA GLU A 330 22.68 -16.85 0.71
C GLU A 330 22.09 -15.50 1.14
N ARG A 331 22.80 -14.81 2.04
CA ARG A 331 22.45 -13.44 2.45
C ARG A 331 22.50 -12.49 1.25
N TYR A 332 21.57 -11.54 1.22
CA TYR A 332 21.55 -10.44 0.24
C TYR A 332 22.89 -9.69 0.19
N ASN A 333 23.36 -9.44 -1.02
CA ASN A 333 24.45 -8.55 -1.32
C ASN A 333 24.18 -7.94 -2.70
N GLU A 334 24.17 -6.60 -2.77
CA GLU A 334 23.77 -5.85 -3.97
C GLU A 334 24.53 -6.30 -5.24
N THR A 335 25.84 -6.51 -5.16
CA THR A 335 26.64 -6.95 -6.30
C THR A 335 26.38 -8.40 -6.69
N ARG A 336 26.18 -9.30 -5.71
CA ARG A 336 25.89 -10.70 -6.01
C ARG A 336 24.48 -10.89 -6.55
N ASP A 337 23.53 -10.05 -6.15
CA ASP A 337 22.13 -10.13 -6.54
C ASP A 337 21.93 -10.06 -8.06
N GLU A 338 22.79 -9.33 -8.77
CA GLU A 338 22.81 -9.29 -10.25
C GLU A 338 22.89 -10.69 -10.88
N HIS A 339 23.44 -11.69 -10.18
CA HIS A 339 23.60 -13.07 -10.63
C HIS A 339 22.59 -14.06 -10.01
N MET A 340 21.58 -13.58 -9.29
CA MET A 340 20.63 -14.43 -8.53
C MET A 340 19.27 -14.60 -9.23
N GLY A 341 19.22 -14.51 -10.56
CA GLY A 341 18.00 -14.69 -11.37
C GLY A 341 17.26 -15.99 -11.02
N CYS A 342 15.95 -15.91 -10.83
CA CYS A 342 15.14 -17.05 -10.44
C CYS A 342 14.48 -17.74 -11.65
N ASN A 343 14.31 -19.06 -11.55
CA ASN A 343 13.68 -19.90 -12.57
C ASN A 343 12.47 -20.68 -12.03
N PHE A 344 11.79 -20.19 -11.00
CA PHE A 344 10.61 -20.84 -10.45
C PHE A 344 9.32 -20.12 -10.83
N LEU A 345 8.28 -20.88 -11.21
CA LEU A 345 6.89 -20.44 -11.16
C LEU A 345 6.28 -20.95 -9.86
N ILE A 346 5.79 -20.04 -9.03
CA ILE A 346 5.20 -20.37 -7.75
C ILE A 346 3.73 -19.98 -7.78
N SER A 347 2.84 -20.93 -7.49
CA SER A 347 1.41 -20.68 -7.36
C SER A 347 0.93 -20.99 -5.95
N SER A 348 -0.04 -20.23 -5.47
CA SER A 348 -0.58 -20.36 -4.12
C SER A 348 -2.10 -20.22 -4.14
N ASP A 349 -2.79 -20.95 -3.28
CA ASP A 349 -4.16 -20.62 -2.95
C ASP A 349 -4.26 -19.24 -2.26
N GLU A 350 -5.49 -18.74 -2.12
CA GLU A 350 -5.79 -17.44 -1.52
C GLU A 350 -5.26 -17.28 -0.09
N THR A 351 -5.16 -18.39 0.66
CA THR A 351 -4.72 -18.36 2.07
C THR A 351 -3.22 -18.55 2.27
N PHE A 352 -2.46 -18.82 1.20
CA PHE A 352 -1.04 -19.17 1.26
C PHE A 352 -0.71 -20.40 2.10
N GLN A 353 -1.64 -21.35 2.16
CA GLN A 353 -1.47 -22.63 2.85
C GLN A 353 -1.12 -23.76 1.89
N ASN A 354 -1.51 -23.63 0.62
CA ASN A 354 -1.23 -24.59 -0.44
C ASN A 354 -0.39 -23.93 -1.54
N ILE A 355 0.93 -24.04 -1.39
CA ILE A 355 1.90 -23.46 -2.33
C ILE A 355 2.50 -24.59 -3.17
N ARG A 356 2.47 -24.40 -4.49
CA ARG A 356 3.11 -25.27 -5.49
C ARG A 356 4.18 -24.46 -6.20
N ALA A 357 5.42 -24.94 -6.22
CA ALA A 357 6.50 -24.39 -7.00
C ALA A 357 6.92 -25.37 -8.08
N ILE A 358 7.14 -24.88 -9.29
CA ILE A 358 7.74 -25.64 -10.39
C ILE A 358 8.98 -24.91 -10.88
N GLU A 359 10.03 -25.66 -11.19
CA GLU A 359 11.22 -25.13 -11.82
C GLU A 359 11.03 -25.10 -13.34
N LEU A 360 11.18 -23.91 -13.92
CA LEU A 360 11.08 -23.66 -15.35
C LEU A 360 12.42 -23.98 -16.02
N LYS A 361 12.36 -24.77 -17.09
CA LYS A 361 13.54 -25.11 -17.88
C LYS A 361 13.91 -23.94 -18.79
N ARG A 362 14.82 -23.08 -18.33
CA ARG A 362 15.40 -21.98 -19.12
C ARG A 362 16.78 -22.39 -19.65
N ASN A 363 16.80 -23.20 -20.71
CA ASN A 363 18.05 -23.65 -21.32
C ASN A 363 18.82 -22.45 -21.89
N ASP A 364 20.14 -22.41 -21.66
CA ASP A 364 21.05 -21.38 -22.18
C ASP A 364 20.71 -19.94 -21.76
N VAL A 365 19.90 -19.75 -20.72
CA VAL A 365 19.59 -18.44 -20.15
C VAL A 365 20.52 -18.16 -18.96
N PRO A 366 21.29 -17.06 -18.97
CA PRO A 366 22.14 -16.67 -17.86
C PRO A 366 21.37 -16.46 -16.55
N ALA A 367 22.00 -16.79 -15.42
CA ALA A 367 21.48 -16.50 -14.08
C ALA A 367 21.38 -14.98 -13.79
N THR A 368 21.86 -14.13 -14.70
CA THR A 368 21.71 -12.68 -14.61
C THR A 368 20.31 -12.21 -14.99
N HIS A 369 19.53 -13.02 -15.71
CA HIS A 369 18.18 -12.68 -16.16
C HIS A 369 17.13 -12.97 -15.09
N GLY A 370 16.45 -11.95 -14.59
CA GLY A 370 15.34 -12.06 -13.65
C GLY A 370 14.01 -11.69 -14.30
N TYR A 371 12.92 -12.37 -13.94
CA TYR A 371 11.58 -11.98 -14.40
C TYR A 371 11.18 -10.62 -13.84
N SER A 372 10.62 -9.76 -14.69
CA SER A 372 10.22 -8.39 -14.34
C SER A 372 8.72 -8.11 -14.50
N SER A 373 7.99 -8.92 -15.28
CA SER A 373 6.52 -8.84 -15.38
C SER A 373 6.00 -10.10 -16.07
N PHE A 374 4.73 -10.45 -15.84
CA PHE A 374 4.04 -11.43 -16.68
C PHE A 374 2.53 -11.17 -16.69
N LYS A 375 1.87 -11.73 -17.72
CA LYS A 375 0.41 -11.79 -17.82
C LYS A 375 -0.03 -13.13 -18.38
N PHE A 376 -1.23 -13.56 -18.00
CA PHE A 376 -1.87 -14.70 -18.64
C PHE A 376 -2.35 -14.31 -20.04
N LEU A 377 -2.13 -15.17 -21.03
CA LEU A 377 -2.63 -14.94 -22.38
C LEU A 377 -4.17 -14.94 -22.34
N PRO A 378 -4.85 -13.87 -22.76
CA PRO A 378 -6.30 -13.84 -22.80
C PRO A 378 -6.82 -14.98 -23.68
N THR A 379 -7.99 -15.52 -23.35
CA THR A 379 -8.63 -16.68 -24.02
C THR A 379 -7.95 -18.05 -23.79
N SER A 380 -6.86 -18.12 -23.01
CA SER A 380 -6.17 -19.38 -22.70
C SER A 380 -6.63 -20.06 -21.40
N ASN A 381 -7.70 -19.57 -20.75
CA ASN A 381 -8.12 -20.01 -19.40
C ASN A 381 -6.97 -19.96 -18.37
N ASP A 382 -6.12 -18.92 -18.48
CA ASP A 382 -4.92 -18.75 -17.67
C ASP A 382 -3.95 -19.95 -17.71
N GLU A 383 -3.96 -20.75 -18.78
CA GLU A 383 -3.02 -21.86 -18.96
C GLU A 383 -1.66 -21.39 -19.49
N ILE A 384 -1.62 -20.26 -20.20
CA ILE A 384 -0.42 -19.74 -20.87
C ILE A 384 0.01 -18.43 -20.22
N ILE A 385 1.28 -18.35 -19.86
CA ILE A 385 1.95 -17.14 -19.34
C ILE A 385 2.85 -16.56 -20.43
N VAL A 386 2.79 -15.24 -20.57
CA VAL A 386 3.77 -14.44 -21.32
C VAL A 386 4.53 -13.59 -20.31
N ALA A 387 5.86 -13.68 -20.30
CA ALA A 387 6.70 -13.07 -19.29
C ALA A 387 7.82 -12.24 -19.89
N LEU A 388 8.11 -11.10 -19.25
CA LEU A 388 9.32 -10.33 -19.45
C LEU A 388 10.38 -10.76 -18.44
N SER A 389 11.63 -10.73 -18.89
CA SER A 389 12.78 -10.77 -18.01
C SER A 389 13.75 -9.66 -18.38
N THR A 390 14.44 -9.13 -17.38
CA THR A 390 15.49 -8.14 -17.58
C THR A 390 16.83 -8.62 -17.03
N GLU A 391 17.89 -8.10 -17.64
CA GLU A 391 19.25 -8.24 -17.15
C GLU A 391 19.76 -6.86 -16.75
N GLU A 392 20.32 -6.78 -15.55
CA GLU A 392 21.10 -5.65 -15.07
C GLU A 392 22.46 -6.20 -14.68
N LEU A 393 23.50 -5.85 -15.45
CA LEU A 393 24.83 -6.37 -15.22
C LEU A 393 25.86 -5.26 -15.44
N ASN A 394 26.57 -4.90 -14.37
CA ASN A 394 27.56 -3.81 -14.39
C ASN A 394 27.01 -2.50 -14.98
N GLY A 395 25.75 -2.16 -14.66
CA GLY A 395 25.08 -0.95 -15.11
C GLY A 395 24.59 -0.96 -16.57
N LYS A 396 24.67 -2.10 -17.27
CA LYS A 396 24.00 -2.29 -18.58
C LYS A 396 22.69 -3.02 -18.39
N THR A 397 21.71 -2.66 -19.21
CA THR A 397 20.36 -3.19 -19.14
C THR A 397 19.93 -3.85 -20.44
N SER A 398 19.20 -4.96 -20.34
CA SER A 398 18.55 -5.57 -21.50
C SER A 398 17.25 -6.25 -21.11
N SER A 399 16.35 -6.41 -22.08
CA SER A 399 15.02 -6.97 -21.88
C SER A 399 14.73 -8.10 -22.85
N PHE A 400 14.00 -9.10 -22.38
CA PHE A 400 13.64 -10.30 -23.11
C PHE A 400 12.19 -10.65 -22.88
N ILE A 401 11.60 -11.41 -23.81
CA ILE A 401 10.24 -11.93 -23.71
C ILE A 401 10.23 -13.44 -23.96
N SER A 402 9.42 -14.16 -23.21
CA SER A 402 9.23 -15.61 -23.31
C SER A 402 7.76 -15.98 -23.06
N ALA A 403 7.39 -17.21 -23.41
CA ALA A 403 6.06 -17.73 -23.08
C ALA A 403 6.10 -19.23 -22.79
N PHE A 404 5.31 -19.65 -21.80
CA PHE A 404 5.23 -21.03 -21.31
C PHE A 404 3.88 -21.30 -20.64
N THR A 405 3.52 -22.56 -20.45
CA THR A 405 2.30 -22.93 -19.73
C THR A 405 2.49 -22.85 -18.21
N VAL A 406 1.40 -22.87 -17.44
CA VAL A 406 1.45 -22.94 -15.96
C VAL A 406 2.05 -24.26 -15.43
N GLU A 407 2.23 -25.26 -16.29
CA GLU A 407 2.99 -26.49 -16.03
C GLU A 407 4.47 -26.39 -16.42
N GLY A 408 4.90 -25.27 -17.02
CA GLY A 408 6.28 -25.03 -17.44
C GLY A 408 6.64 -25.56 -18.83
N GLU A 409 5.67 -25.88 -19.68
CA GLU A 409 5.92 -26.22 -21.09
C GLU A 409 6.23 -24.94 -21.88
N GLN A 410 7.41 -24.84 -22.48
CA GLN A 410 7.83 -23.67 -23.23
C GLN A 410 7.13 -23.57 -24.59
N LEU A 411 6.51 -22.42 -24.87
CA LEU A 411 5.83 -22.11 -26.15
C LEU A 411 6.60 -21.10 -27.00
N MET A 412 7.45 -20.30 -26.36
CA MET A 412 8.37 -19.35 -27.00
C MET A 412 9.66 -19.30 -26.18
N VAL A 413 10.80 -19.52 -26.87
CA VAL A 413 12.13 -19.31 -26.27
C VAL A 413 12.29 -17.86 -25.86
N GLU A 414 13.08 -17.63 -24.81
CA GLU A 414 13.45 -16.28 -24.44
C GLU A 414 14.13 -15.56 -25.59
N THR A 415 13.55 -14.45 -26.01
CA THR A 415 13.97 -13.68 -27.17
C THR A 415 14.27 -12.25 -26.74
N ARG A 416 15.48 -11.76 -27.06
CA ARG A 416 15.88 -10.39 -26.76
C ARG A 416 15.00 -9.41 -27.51
N ILE A 417 14.50 -8.40 -26.81
CA ILE A 417 13.85 -7.24 -27.40
C ILE A 417 14.97 -6.29 -27.86
N ASN A 418 14.90 -5.79 -29.10
CA ASN A 418 15.95 -4.95 -29.67
C ASN A 418 15.93 -3.54 -29.04
N THR A 419 16.50 -3.43 -27.83
CA THR A 419 16.49 -2.25 -26.99
C THR A 419 17.59 -2.37 -25.93
N GLU A 420 17.98 -1.22 -25.36
CA GLU A 420 18.82 -1.15 -24.17
C GLU A 420 17.99 -0.82 -22.92
N TYR A 421 16.67 -0.63 -23.03
CA TYR A 421 15.81 -0.30 -21.90
C TYR A 421 15.46 -1.53 -21.07
N LYS A 422 15.27 -1.32 -19.76
CA LYS A 422 14.75 -2.29 -18.80
C LYS A 422 13.22 -2.20 -18.81
N TYR A 423 12.54 -3.14 -19.46
CA TYR A 423 11.08 -3.18 -19.52
C TYR A 423 10.54 -4.00 -18.34
N GLU A 424 9.80 -3.35 -17.45
CA GLU A 424 9.33 -3.91 -16.18
C GLU A 424 7.81 -4.01 -16.09
N GLY A 425 7.07 -3.60 -17.11
CA GLY A 425 5.65 -3.89 -17.19
C GLY A 425 5.26 -4.45 -18.56
N LEU A 426 4.38 -5.43 -18.55
CA LEU A 426 3.75 -6.02 -19.74
C LEU A 426 2.25 -6.07 -19.53
N GLU A 427 1.48 -5.68 -20.54
CA GLU A 427 0.02 -5.82 -20.50
C GLU A 427 -0.60 -6.02 -21.89
N PHE A 428 -1.76 -6.68 -21.92
CA PHE A 428 -2.65 -6.73 -23.07
C PHE A 428 -3.55 -5.48 -23.08
N ILE A 429 -3.36 -4.62 -24.08
CA ILE A 429 -3.87 -3.24 -24.14
C ILE A 429 -4.91 -3.02 -25.23
#